data_AF-A0A829GKQ5-F1
#
_entry.id   AF-A0A829GKQ5-F1
#
_cell.length_a   1.000
_cell.length_b   1.000
_cell.length_c   1.000
_cell.angle_alpha   90.00
_cell.angle_beta   90.00
_cell.angle_gamma   90.00
#
_symmetry.space_group_name_H-M   'P 1'
#
loop_
_entity.id
_entity.type
_entity.pdbx_description
1 polymer ?
#
loop_
_entity_poly.entity_id
_entity_poly.type
_entity_poly.pdbx_seq_one_letter_code
_entity_poly.pdbx_strand_id
1 'polypeptide(L)'
;MLDVAAFLITVLKISTIGFTMGWYAKRHAIHGMMIPAFGLAYALSGWLLANSFNLMWLDAAMLLPLIIDSVEILFKGGRVMAYIGWLAAALIINFYTGYMIALFLILYAIYWLIAHTSTWQHFWRSGLRFIGASGLAGMISAVVLLPTWFQLSQSKGTYTVATIRWRFEYAPTRFLSKMLPGSFNFDQMPSGYPNYYIGALGFVLVVLFFLSKSHPWRQKLAAAGVTIVLILSCMLEPLDLLWHGFQFPVWYPYRFTFVLCFWFLILGIAVLPHLQIGIPLQWLGVLLLVFGAIYIDVAANLKHFSFLTVGHLLFGAGCLLLTFVWFSLDNRRPVWFGLRSC
;
A
#
# COMPACT_ATOMS: atom_id res chain seq x y z
N MET A 1 20.85 -25.31 -10.52
CA MET A 1 20.44 -25.57 -9.12
C MET A 1 20.18 -24.29 -8.34
N LEU A 2 21.09 -23.30 -8.34
CA LEU A 2 20.89 -22.01 -7.64
C LEU A 2 19.73 -21.18 -8.23
N ASP A 3 19.63 -21.16 -9.55
CA ASP A 3 18.54 -20.57 -10.34
C ASP A 3 17.17 -21.16 -9.97
N VAL A 4 17.07 -22.49 -9.90
CA VAL A 4 15.84 -23.19 -9.49
C VAL A 4 15.49 -22.84 -8.05
N ALA A 5 16.47 -22.83 -7.14
CA ALA A 5 16.24 -22.45 -5.75
C ALA A 5 15.75 -21.00 -5.61
N ALA A 6 16.39 -20.05 -6.30
CA ALA A 6 15.99 -18.65 -6.28
C ALA A 6 14.57 -18.45 -6.86
N PHE A 7 14.24 -19.16 -7.94
CA PHE A 7 12.90 -19.17 -8.52
C PHE A 7 11.86 -19.69 -7.53
N LEU A 8 12.10 -20.85 -6.92
CA LEU A 8 11.19 -21.44 -5.93
C LEU A 8 10.98 -20.51 -4.72
N ILE A 9 12.06 -19.92 -4.19
CA ILE A 9 11.97 -18.95 -3.08
C ILE A 9 11.14 -17.72 -3.50
N THR A 10 11.35 -17.20 -4.71
CA THR A 10 10.58 -16.06 -5.23
C THR A 10 9.09 -16.38 -5.29
N VAL A 11 8.73 -17.51 -5.89
CA VAL A 11 7.33 -17.96 -6.01
C VAL A 11 6.70 -18.17 -4.64
N LEU A 12 7.43 -18.78 -3.70
CA LEU A 12 6.94 -18.99 -2.32
C LEU A 12 6.72 -17.66 -1.59
N LYS A 13 7.63 -16.69 -1.73
CA LYS A 13 7.47 -15.36 -1.13
C LYS A 13 6.26 -14.64 -1.71
N ILE A 14 6.13 -14.58 -3.04
CA ILE A 14 4.97 -13.95 -3.71
C ILE A 14 3.66 -14.62 -3.28
N SER A 15 3.63 -15.95 -3.22
CA SER A 15 2.46 -16.71 -2.78
C SER A 15 2.09 -16.40 -1.32
N THR A 16 3.09 -16.29 -0.45
CA THR A 16 2.89 -15.97 0.97
C THR A 16 2.39 -14.53 1.15
N ILE A 17 2.87 -13.58 0.35
CA ILE A 17 2.38 -12.19 0.32
C ILE A 17 0.90 -12.14 -0.08
N GLY A 18 0.51 -12.92 -1.10
CA GLY A 18 -0.89 -13.04 -1.48
C GLY A 18 -1.74 -13.70 -0.40
N PHE A 19 -1.20 -14.71 0.26
CA PHE A 19 -1.86 -15.41 1.36
C PHE A 19 -2.09 -14.50 2.57
N THR A 20 -1.09 -13.74 3.03
CA THR A 20 -1.25 -12.85 4.20
C THR A 20 -2.23 -11.72 3.92
N MET A 21 -2.24 -11.19 2.70
CA MET A 21 -3.24 -10.18 2.30
C MET A 21 -4.65 -10.75 2.15
N GLY A 22 -4.80 -11.94 1.56
CA GLY A 22 -6.09 -12.63 1.50
C GLY A 22 -6.60 -12.97 2.90
N TRP A 23 -5.72 -13.40 3.80
CA TRP A 23 -6.05 -13.62 5.21
C TRP A 23 -6.51 -12.34 5.91
N TYR A 24 -5.83 -11.21 5.68
CA TYR A 24 -6.26 -9.90 6.17
C TYR A 24 -7.65 -9.54 5.63
N ALA A 25 -7.87 -9.63 4.31
CA ALA A 25 -9.16 -9.39 3.69
C ALA A 25 -10.29 -10.23 4.32
N LYS A 26 -10.05 -11.54 4.51
CA LYS A 26 -11.02 -12.45 5.15
C LYS A 26 -11.40 -12.01 6.57
N ARG A 27 -10.43 -11.55 7.36
CA ARG A 27 -10.67 -11.06 8.73
C ARG A 27 -11.46 -9.75 8.76
N HIS A 28 -11.46 -9.00 7.67
CA HIS A 28 -12.18 -7.76 7.47
C HIS A 28 -13.47 -7.95 6.64
N ALA A 29 -14.13 -9.11 6.83
CA ALA A 29 -15.43 -9.42 6.24
C ALA A 29 -15.47 -9.48 4.70
N ILE A 30 -14.33 -9.67 4.04
CA ILE A 30 -14.30 -10.10 2.64
C ILE A 30 -14.56 -11.60 2.56
N HIS A 31 -15.39 -12.02 1.61
CA HIS A 31 -15.76 -13.41 1.42
C HIS A 31 -15.50 -13.88 -0.02
N GLY A 32 -15.65 -15.19 -0.28
CA GLY A 32 -15.67 -15.75 -1.63
C GLY A 32 -14.42 -15.44 -2.46
N MET A 33 -14.61 -15.26 -3.77
CA MET A 33 -13.55 -14.99 -4.75
C MET A 33 -12.84 -13.64 -4.54
N MET A 34 -13.41 -12.74 -3.72
CA MET A 34 -12.75 -11.47 -3.42
C MET A 34 -11.54 -11.64 -2.49
N ILE A 35 -11.51 -12.71 -1.67
CA ILE A 35 -10.35 -13.04 -0.83
C ILE A 35 -9.09 -13.25 -1.70
N PRO A 36 -9.06 -14.21 -2.64
CA PRO A 36 -7.90 -14.38 -3.51
C PRO A 36 -7.71 -13.18 -4.46
N ALA A 37 -8.76 -12.44 -4.83
CA ALA A 37 -8.59 -11.23 -5.65
C ALA A 37 -7.75 -10.15 -4.95
N PHE A 38 -8.01 -9.84 -3.67
CA PHE A 38 -7.17 -8.91 -2.90
C PHE A 38 -5.77 -9.47 -2.64
N GLY A 39 -5.65 -10.78 -2.42
CA GLY A 39 -4.37 -11.46 -2.31
C GLY A 39 -3.52 -11.27 -3.56
N LEU A 40 -4.09 -11.55 -4.74
CA LEU A 40 -3.42 -11.37 -6.03
C LEU A 40 -3.14 -9.90 -6.34
N ALA A 41 -4.05 -8.98 -6.02
CA ALA A 41 -3.85 -7.55 -6.25
C ALA A 41 -2.61 -7.01 -5.51
N TYR A 42 -2.35 -7.51 -4.30
CA TYR A 42 -1.17 -7.13 -3.53
C TYR A 42 0.09 -7.89 -3.98
N ALA A 43 -0.02 -9.21 -4.17
CA ALA A 43 1.06 -10.08 -4.63
C ALA A 43 1.52 -9.79 -6.07
N LEU A 44 0.69 -9.18 -6.90
CA LEU A 44 1.02 -8.78 -8.26
C LEU A 44 0.95 -7.26 -8.43
N SER A 45 1.08 -6.53 -7.32
CA SER A 45 1.12 -5.07 -7.34
C SER A 45 2.36 -4.58 -8.11
N GLY A 46 2.27 -3.36 -8.66
CA GLY A 46 3.35 -2.77 -9.46
C GLY A 46 4.67 -2.72 -8.69
N TRP A 47 4.63 -2.45 -7.38
CA TRP A 47 5.84 -2.49 -6.54
C TRP A 47 6.44 -3.89 -6.48
N LEU A 48 5.62 -4.92 -6.25
CA LEU A 48 6.12 -6.28 -6.07
C LEU A 48 6.74 -6.81 -7.36
N LEU A 49 6.10 -6.56 -8.50
CA LEU A 49 6.65 -6.95 -9.80
C LEU A 49 7.96 -6.22 -10.10
N ALA A 50 8.02 -4.90 -9.87
CA ALA A 50 9.25 -4.13 -10.06
C ALA A 50 10.40 -4.62 -9.17
N ASN A 51 10.12 -5.02 -7.93
CA ASN A 51 11.13 -5.45 -6.95
C ASN A 51 11.31 -6.98 -6.86
N SER A 52 10.60 -7.76 -7.68
CA SER A 52 10.60 -9.23 -7.65
C SER A 52 11.99 -9.84 -7.82
N PHE A 53 12.88 -9.16 -8.56
CA PHE A 53 14.28 -9.56 -8.74
C PHE A 53 15.14 -9.41 -7.47
N ASN A 54 14.66 -8.67 -6.46
CA ASN A 54 15.37 -8.48 -5.20
C ASN A 54 14.62 -9.16 -4.06
N LEU A 55 14.99 -10.41 -3.80
CA LEU A 55 14.38 -11.28 -2.79
C LEU A 55 14.30 -10.69 -1.39
N MET A 56 15.22 -9.79 -1.03
CA MET A 56 15.30 -9.17 0.29
C MET A 56 14.17 -8.19 0.61
N TRP A 57 13.50 -7.63 -0.41
CA TRP A 57 12.45 -6.61 -0.21
C TRP A 57 11.09 -7.24 0.06
N LEU A 58 10.85 -8.43 -0.49
CA LEU A 58 9.54 -9.08 -0.49
C LEU A 58 9.06 -9.44 0.93
N ASP A 59 9.98 -9.64 1.88
CA ASP A 59 9.64 -9.99 3.26
C ASP A 59 8.82 -8.90 3.97
N ALA A 60 9.07 -7.64 3.63
CA ALA A 60 8.33 -6.51 4.18
C ALA A 60 6.85 -6.55 3.78
N ALA A 61 6.60 -6.80 2.49
CA ALA A 61 5.25 -6.90 1.97
C ALA A 61 4.51 -8.10 2.58
N MET A 62 5.21 -9.21 2.83
CA MET A 62 4.65 -10.41 3.44
C MET A 62 4.16 -10.15 4.87
N LEU A 63 4.96 -9.45 5.68
CA LEU A 63 4.67 -9.20 7.09
C LEU A 63 3.66 -8.06 7.30
N LEU A 64 3.58 -7.10 6.38
CA LEU A 64 2.76 -5.89 6.57
C LEU A 64 1.29 -6.18 6.91
N PRO A 65 0.54 -7.08 6.22
CA PRO A 65 -0.83 -7.42 6.60
C PRO A 65 -0.96 -8.00 8.01
N LEU A 66 0.03 -8.79 8.46
CA LEU A 66 0.05 -9.40 9.80
C LEU A 66 0.32 -8.36 10.89
N ILE A 67 1.24 -7.43 10.62
CA ILE A 67 1.55 -6.32 11.53
C ILE A 67 0.33 -5.42 11.69
N ILE A 68 -0.36 -5.10 10.59
CA ILE A 68 -1.54 -4.22 10.64
C ILE A 68 -2.73 -4.90 11.32
N ASP A 69 -3.00 -6.18 11.05
CA ASP A 69 -4.02 -6.91 11.79
C ASP A 69 -3.72 -6.95 13.31
N SER A 70 -2.46 -7.21 13.68
CA SER A 70 -2.06 -7.29 15.09
C SER A 70 -2.08 -5.93 15.80
N VAL A 71 -1.74 -4.82 15.11
CA VAL A 71 -1.86 -3.48 15.70
C VAL A 71 -3.32 -3.06 15.89
N GLU A 72 -4.23 -3.47 15.01
CA GLU A 72 -5.65 -3.25 15.22
C GLU A 72 -6.20 -4.03 16.43
N ILE A 73 -5.76 -5.28 16.62
CA ILE A 73 -6.10 -6.06 17.81
C ILE A 73 -5.55 -5.37 19.06
N LEU A 74 -4.32 -4.85 19.01
CA LEU A 74 -3.70 -4.08 20.08
C LEU A 74 -4.57 -2.86 20.46
N PHE A 75 -4.99 -2.08 19.47
CA PHE A 75 -5.83 -0.90 19.70
C PHE A 75 -7.20 -1.23 20.28
N LYS A 76 -7.77 -2.40 19.92
CA LYS A 76 -9.01 -2.94 20.52
C LYS A 76 -8.80 -3.53 21.92
N GLY A 77 -7.59 -3.44 22.47
CA GLY A 77 -7.24 -3.93 23.82
C GLY A 77 -6.92 -5.42 23.90
N GLY A 78 -6.66 -6.07 22.76
CA GLY A 78 -6.33 -7.48 22.68
C GLY A 78 -4.84 -7.78 22.86
N ARG A 79 -4.38 -8.86 22.22
CA ARG A 79 -3.05 -9.47 22.38
C ARG A 79 -1.92 -8.55 21.89
N VAL A 80 -1.15 -8.01 22.82
CA VAL A 80 0.01 -7.13 22.58
C VAL A 80 1.19 -7.86 21.93
N MET A 81 1.44 -9.11 22.34
CA MET A 81 2.65 -9.85 21.95
C MET A 81 2.74 -10.16 20.46
N ALA A 82 1.61 -10.35 19.79
CA ALA A 82 1.60 -10.59 18.35
C ALA A 82 2.15 -9.39 17.57
N TYR A 83 1.73 -8.18 17.94
CA TYR A 83 2.22 -6.95 17.33
C TYR A 83 3.72 -6.74 17.60
N ILE A 84 4.15 -6.92 18.84
CA ILE A 84 5.57 -6.81 19.22
C ILE A 84 6.42 -7.79 18.40
N GLY A 85 5.98 -9.06 18.32
CA GLY A 85 6.70 -10.11 17.60
C GLY A 85 6.81 -9.83 16.10
N TRP A 86 5.72 -9.45 15.43
CA TRP A 86 5.74 -9.19 14.00
C TRP A 86 6.55 -7.93 13.63
N LEU A 87 6.44 -6.86 14.42
CA LEU A 87 7.24 -5.66 14.19
C LEU A 87 8.73 -5.91 14.44
N ALA A 88 9.07 -6.66 15.50
CA ALA A 88 10.46 -7.02 15.76
C ALA A 88 11.02 -7.92 14.65
N ALA A 89 10.25 -8.90 14.17
CA ALA A 89 10.63 -9.73 13.04
C ALA A 89 10.91 -8.89 11.79
N ALA A 90 10.04 -7.92 11.46
CA ALA A 90 10.25 -7.05 10.30
C ALA A 90 11.55 -6.22 10.40
N LEU A 91 11.83 -5.65 11.58
CA LEU A 91 13.05 -4.87 11.84
C LEU A 91 14.33 -5.73 11.80
N ILE A 92 14.27 -6.97 12.29
CA ILE A 92 15.39 -7.91 12.29
C ILE A 92 15.66 -8.46 10.89
N ILE A 93 14.62 -8.87 10.16
CA ILE A 93 14.74 -9.47 8.82
C ILE A 93 15.32 -8.46 7.83
N ASN A 94 14.83 -7.23 7.87
CA ASN A 94 15.31 -6.18 7.00
C ASN A 94 15.09 -4.81 7.64
N PHE A 95 16.13 -4.29 8.29
CA PHE A 95 16.07 -3.01 9.01
C PHE A 95 15.57 -1.85 8.13
N TYR A 96 15.88 -1.89 6.83
CA TYR A 96 15.57 -0.81 5.91
C TYR A 96 14.08 -0.75 5.57
N THR A 97 13.49 -1.88 5.18
CA THR A 97 12.03 -1.95 4.97
C THR A 97 11.24 -1.97 6.28
N GLY A 98 11.81 -2.50 7.36
CA GLY A 98 11.26 -2.42 8.71
C GLY A 98 11.13 -0.97 9.19
N TYR A 99 12.12 -0.11 8.88
CA TYR A 99 12.03 1.33 9.12
C TYR A 99 10.84 1.96 8.36
N MET A 100 10.64 1.61 7.09
CA MET A 100 9.48 2.07 6.31
C MET A 100 8.16 1.60 6.93
N ILE A 101 8.07 0.35 7.38
CA ILE A 101 6.88 -0.16 8.08
C ILE A 101 6.64 0.63 9.38
N ALA A 102 7.69 0.92 10.16
CA ALA A 102 7.57 1.70 11.39
C ALA A 102 7.03 3.11 11.13
N LEU A 103 7.52 3.81 10.10
CA LEU A 103 6.97 5.12 9.70
C LEU A 103 5.50 5.02 9.30
N PHE A 104 5.14 4.01 8.50
CA PHE A 104 3.76 3.79 8.12
C PHE A 104 2.86 3.49 9.31
N LEU A 105 3.33 2.72 10.30
CA LEU A 105 2.57 2.39 11.50
C LEU A 105 2.19 3.64 12.30
N ILE A 106 3.01 4.69 12.30
CA ILE A 106 2.67 5.97 12.92
C ILE A 106 1.49 6.61 12.18
N LEU A 107 1.54 6.66 10.85
CA LEU A 107 0.43 7.18 10.02
C LEU A 107 -0.84 6.35 10.20
N TYR A 108 -0.70 5.03 10.20
CA TYR A 108 -1.80 4.09 10.41
C TYR A 108 -2.42 4.23 11.80
N ALA A 109 -1.59 4.38 12.84
CA ALA A 109 -2.05 4.62 14.20
C ALA A 109 -2.87 5.91 14.30
N ILE A 110 -2.39 7.01 13.70
CA ILE A 110 -3.14 8.28 13.64
C ILE A 110 -4.49 8.07 12.95
N TYR A 111 -4.50 7.41 11.79
CA TYR A 111 -5.75 7.08 11.09
C TYR A 111 -6.70 6.27 11.97
N TRP A 112 -6.21 5.17 12.55
CA TRP A 112 -7.04 4.25 13.32
C TRP A 112 -7.61 4.93 14.56
N LEU A 113 -6.79 5.68 15.29
CA LEU A 113 -7.20 6.39 16.50
C LEU A 113 -8.25 7.46 16.18
N ILE A 114 -8.06 8.27 15.14
CA ILE A 114 -9.05 9.29 14.75
C ILE A 114 -10.36 8.64 14.27
N ALA A 115 -10.27 7.52 13.54
CA ALA A 115 -11.42 6.84 12.95
C ALA A 115 -12.27 6.07 13.97
N HIS A 116 -11.65 5.41 14.95
CA HIS A 116 -12.33 4.42 15.80
C HIS A 116 -12.42 4.81 17.29
N THR A 117 -11.83 5.93 17.71
CA THR A 117 -11.94 6.39 19.10
C THR A 117 -12.95 7.53 19.24
N SER A 118 -13.90 7.34 20.14
CA SER A 118 -14.93 8.31 20.50
C SER A 118 -14.58 9.12 21.75
N THR A 119 -13.80 8.53 22.67
CA THR A 119 -13.41 9.16 23.94
C THR A 119 -11.92 9.45 23.99
N TRP A 120 -11.57 10.59 24.60
CA TRP A 120 -10.18 11.01 24.81
C TRP A 120 -9.37 10.00 25.62
N GLN A 121 -10.01 9.34 26.60
CA GLN A 121 -9.37 8.30 27.40
C GLN A 121 -9.00 7.08 26.57
N HIS A 122 -9.89 6.62 25.67
CA HIS A 122 -9.58 5.49 24.78
C HIS A 122 -8.47 5.86 23.79
N PHE A 123 -8.53 7.07 23.22
CA PHE A 123 -7.48 7.60 22.34
C PHE A 123 -6.09 7.51 22.98
N TRP A 124 -5.91 8.07 24.18
CA TRP A 124 -4.61 8.07 24.86
C TRP A 124 -4.18 6.69 25.33
N ARG A 125 -5.10 5.88 25.89
CA ARG A 125 -4.76 4.52 26.33
C ARG A 125 -4.28 3.67 25.17
N SER A 126 -4.96 3.71 24.02
CA SER A 126 -4.59 2.95 22.83
C SER A 126 -3.31 3.48 22.19
N GLY A 127 -3.12 4.81 22.15
CA GLY A 127 -1.87 5.44 21.70
C GLY A 127 -0.66 5.07 22.56
N LEU A 128 -0.78 5.14 23.90
CA LEU A 128 0.30 4.78 24.82
C LEU A 128 0.64 3.28 24.74
N ARG A 129 -0.37 2.41 24.59
CA ARG A 129 -0.14 0.97 24.35
C ARG A 129 0.64 0.73 23.07
N PHE A 130 0.31 1.45 22.00
CA PHE A 130 1.04 1.38 20.74
C PHE A 130 2.48 1.87 20.86
N ILE A 131 2.71 3.01 21.53
CA ILE A 131 4.06 3.54 21.76
C ILE A 131 4.89 2.55 22.58
N GLY A 132 4.34 2.04 23.69
CA GLY A 132 5.04 1.07 24.54
C GLY A 132 5.35 -0.24 23.81
N ALA A 133 4.40 -0.79 23.06
CA ALA A 133 4.60 -2.02 22.30
C ALA A 133 5.60 -1.84 21.14
N SER A 134 5.55 -0.70 20.44
CA SER A 134 6.50 -0.38 19.36
C SER A 134 7.91 -0.16 19.92
N GLY A 135 8.03 0.49 21.08
CA GLY A 135 9.30 0.65 21.80
C GLY A 135 9.89 -0.70 22.22
N LEU A 136 9.07 -1.61 22.76
CA LEU A 136 9.49 -2.98 23.08
C LEU A 136 9.98 -3.75 21.84
N ALA A 137 9.25 -3.67 20.72
CA ALA A 137 9.68 -4.28 19.46
C ALA A 137 11.02 -3.72 18.96
N GLY A 138 11.22 -2.40 19.07
CA GLY A 138 12.49 -1.74 18.77
C GLY A 138 13.64 -2.21 19.66
N MET A 139 13.39 -2.35 20.97
CA MET A 139 14.40 -2.86 21.93
C MET A 139 14.77 -4.32 21.66
N ILE A 140 13.81 -5.19 21.32
CA ILE A 140 14.10 -6.57 20.91
C ILE A 140 14.96 -6.59 19.64
N SER A 141 14.67 -5.69 18.71
CA SER A 141 15.40 -5.58 17.43
C SER A 141 16.77 -4.90 17.57
N ALA A 142 17.09 -4.34 18.74
CA ALA A 142 18.34 -3.61 18.99
C ALA A 142 19.58 -4.46 18.70
N VAL A 143 19.49 -5.79 18.84
CA VAL A 143 20.56 -6.74 18.50
C VAL A 143 21.04 -6.61 17.05
N VAL A 144 20.15 -6.24 16.12
CA VAL A 144 20.50 -5.96 14.71
C VAL A 144 20.62 -4.46 14.46
N LEU A 145 19.72 -3.65 15.03
CA LEU A 145 19.67 -2.22 14.75
C LEU A 145 20.90 -1.46 15.27
N LEU A 146 21.44 -1.81 16.44
CA LEU A 146 22.61 -1.11 17.00
C LEU A 146 23.88 -1.35 16.18
N PRO A 147 24.30 -2.59 15.86
CA PRO A 147 25.45 -2.82 14.97
C PRO A 147 25.28 -2.17 13.60
N THR A 148 24.06 -2.23 13.05
CA THR A 148 23.74 -1.60 11.77
C THR A 148 23.90 -0.08 11.83
N TRP A 149 23.41 0.55 12.89
CA TRP A 149 23.58 1.98 13.12
C TRP A 149 25.05 2.37 13.23
N PHE A 150 25.86 1.63 13.98
CA PHE A 150 27.30 1.88 14.09
C PHE A 150 28.03 1.76 12.75
N GLN A 151 27.71 0.77 11.92
CA GLN A 151 28.30 0.64 10.59
C GLN A 151 27.84 1.75 9.64
N LEU A 152 26.56 2.13 9.70
CA LEU A 152 26.02 3.19 8.85
C LEU A 152 26.56 4.56 9.26
N SER A 153 26.72 4.86 10.56
CA SER A 153 27.24 6.15 11.00
C SER A 153 28.70 6.37 10.59
N GLN A 154 29.49 5.28 10.51
CA GLN A 154 30.86 5.33 9.99
C GLN A 154 30.93 5.50 8.47
N SER A 155 29.95 4.98 7.73
CA SER A 155 29.95 4.99 6.25
C SER A 155 29.13 6.12 5.62
N LYS A 156 28.11 6.67 6.31
CA LYS A 156 27.18 7.69 5.79
C LYS A 156 27.70 9.13 5.81
N GLY A 157 28.86 9.40 6.43
CA GLY A 157 29.47 10.74 6.43
C GLY A 157 29.79 11.29 5.03
N THR A 158 29.87 10.42 4.02
CA THR A 158 30.30 10.77 2.65
C THR A 158 29.15 10.93 1.65
N TYR A 159 27.96 10.38 1.93
CA TYR A 159 26.87 10.24 0.93
C TYR A 159 25.50 10.75 1.38
N THR A 160 25.39 11.32 2.58
CA THR A 160 24.15 11.96 3.05
C THR A 160 23.91 13.25 2.25
N VAL A 161 22.67 13.49 1.82
CA VAL A 161 22.33 14.69 1.04
C VAL A 161 22.56 15.93 1.91
N ALA A 162 23.55 16.75 1.55
CA ALA A 162 23.95 17.93 2.34
C ALA A 162 22.91 19.06 2.32
N THR A 163 22.03 19.09 1.31
CA THR A 163 20.98 20.12 1.19
C THR A 163 19.66 19.50 0.73
N ILE A 164 18.63 19.55 1.58
CA ILE A 164 17.28 19.11 1.26
C ILE A 164 16.59 20.22 0.45
N ARG A 165 16.10 19.91 -0.76
CA ARG A 165 15.40 20.89 -1.59
C ARG A 165 13.89 20.70 -1.47
N TRP A 166 13.16 21.79 -1.26
CA TRP A 166 11.69 21.77 -1.28
C TRP A 166 11.17 21.84 -2.71
N ARG A 167 11.14 20.71 -3.41
CA ARG A 167 10.64 20.62 -4.78
C ARG A 167 9.93 19.29 -5.06
N PHE A 168 9.07 19.32 -6.06
CA PHE A 168 8.58 18.09 -6.69
C PHE A 168 9.70 17.48 -7.55
N GLU A 169 9.93 16.18 -7.39
CA GLU A 169 10.94 15.43 -8.16
C GLU A 169 10.54 15.21 -9.62
N TYR A 170 9.23 15.21 -9.88
CA TYR A 170 8.63 15.10 -11.20
C TYR A 170 7.23 15.74 -11.20
N ALA A 171 6.67 15.99 -12.39
CA ALA A 171 5.33 16.59 -12.49
C ALA A 171 4.25 15.66 -11.88
N PRO A 172 3.38 16.12 -10.96
CA PRO A 172 2.44 15.26 -10.24
C PRO A 172 1.54 14.39 -11.13
N THR A 173 1.20 14.84 -12.34
CA THR A 173 0.42 14.05 -13.31
C THR A 173 1.12 12.75 -13.72
N ARG A 174 2.46 12.72 -13.73
CA ARG A 174 3.24 11.50 -14.02
C ARG A 174 2.99 10.40 -13.00
N PHE A 175 2.64 10.74 -11.76
CA PHE A 175 2.24 9.76 -10.75
C PHE A 175 1.04 8.94 -11.24
N LEU A 176 0.04 9.57 -11.85
CA LEU A 176 -1.22 8.94 -12.27
C LEU A 176 -1.00 7.89 -13.38
N SER A 177 0.08 8.00 -14.17
CA SER A 177 0.43 7.01 -15.18
C SER A 177 0.71 5.61 -14.62
N LYS A 178 1.05 5.53 -13.33
CA LYS A 178 1.32 4.26 -12.62
C LYS A 178 0.05 3.57 -12.09
N MET A 179 -1.13 4.14 -12.37
CA MET A 179 -2.42 3.49 -12.17
C MET A 179 -2.80 2.55 -13.32
N LEU A 180 -2.03 2.52 -14.40
CA LEU A 180 -2.27 1.65 -15.55
C LEU A 180 -1.53 0.31 -15.42
N PRO A 181 -2.08 -0.77 -15.97
CA PRO A 181 -1.39 -2.06 -16.01
C PRO A 181 -0.11 -1.98 -16.84
N GLY A 182 0.92 -2.72 -16.43
CA GLY A 182 2.20 -2.77 -17.14
C GLY A 182 3.03 -1.49 -17.03
N SER A 183 2.76 -0.65 -16.03
CA SER A 183 3.40 0.66 -15.89
C SER A 183 4.87 0.62 -15.42
N PHE A 184 5.68 -0.35 -15.85
CA PHE A 184 7.08 -0.54 -15.47
C PHE A 184 7.90 -1.15 -16.60
N ASN A 185 9.13 -0.66 -16.78
CA ASN A 185 10.16 -1.25 -17.66
C ASN A 185 11.55 -1.12 -16.99
N PHE A 186 12.59 -1.72 -17.57
CA PHE A 186 13.93 -1.70 -16.98
C PHE A 186 14.56 -0.30 -16.93
N ASP A 187 14.23 0.60 -17.86
CA ASP A 187 14.72 1.98 -17.86
C ASP A 187 14.25 2.78 -16.63
N GLN A 188 13.17 2.32 -15.97
CA GLN A 188 12.62 2.92 -14.76
C GLN A 188 13.33 2.44 -13.49
N MET A 189 14.23 1.45 -13.56
CA MET A 189 14.94 0.99 -12.36
C MET A 189 15.87 2.06 -11.76
N PRO A 190 16.65 2.85 -12.52
CA PRO A 190 17.53 3.85 -11.95
C PRO A 190 16.81 5.12 -11.48
N SER A 191 15.78 5.59 -12.21
CA SER A 191 15.17 6.91 -12.02
C SER A 191 13.67 6.97 -12.39
N GLY A 192 12.95 5.86 -12.26
CA GLY A 192 11.53 5.78 -12.61
C GLY A 192 10.57 6.36 -11.58
N TYR A 193 9.29 6.49 -11.99
CA TYR A 193 8.23 6.92 -11.08
C TYR A 193 7.81 5.79 -10.11
N PRO A 194 7.19 6.12 -8.97
CA PRO A 194 6.80 5.15 -7.95
C PRO A 194 5.86 4.07 -8.51
N ASN A 195 6.16 2.79 -8.26
CA ASN A 195 5.33 1.70 -8.76
C ASN A 195 4.24 1.36 -7.72
N TYR A 196 2.97 1.62 -8.04
CA TYR A 196 1.86 1.40 -7.10
C TYR A 196 0.57 0.84 -7.73
N TYR A 197 0.67 0.23 -8.92
CA TYR A 197 -0.48 -0.44 -9.54
C TYR A 197 -1.05 -1.54 -8.62
N ILE A 198 -2.36 -1.55 -8.38
CA ILE A 198 -3.05 -2.55 -7.54
C ILE A 198 -4.27 -3.18 -8.24
N GLY A 199 -4.35 -3.04 -9.57
CA GLY A 199 -5.54 -3.40 -10.34
C GLY A 199 -6.58 -2.27 -10.41
N ALA A 200 -7.32 -2.23 -11.52
CA ALA A 200 -8.39 -1.26 -11.74
C ALA A 200 -9.44 -1.30 -10.61
N LEU A 201 -9.81 -2.49 -10.17
CA LEU A 201 -10.75 -2.67 -9.06
C LEU A 201 -10.27 -2.04 -7.75
N GLY A 202 -8.98 -2.20 -7.40
CA GLY A 202 -8.42 -1.58 -6.19
C GLY A 202 -8.56 -0.06 -6.22
N PHE A 203 -8.21 0.59 -7.33
CA PHE A 203 -8.36 2.03 -7.46
C PHE A 203 -9.81 2.51 -7.46
N VAL A 204 -10.72 1.79 -8.13
CA VAL A 204 -12.16 2.12 -8.09
C VAL A 204 -12.68 2.04 -6.66
N LEU A 205 -12.29 1.01 -5.91
CA LEU A 205 -12.68 0.86 -4.52
C LEU A 205 -12.13 1.98 -3.61
N VAL A 206 -10.92 2.48 -3.86
CA VAL A 206 -10.39 3.66 -3.14
C VAL A 206 -11.29 4.88 -3.35
N VAL A 207 -11.70 5.17 -4.59
CA VAL A 207 -12.61 6.30 -4.86
C VAL A 207 -13.97 6.06 -4.20
N LEU A 208 -14.50 4.84 -4.29
CA LEU A 208 -15.76 4.47 -3.66
C LEU A 208 -15.72 4.57 -2.14
N PHE A 209 -14.58 4.33 -1.49
CA PHE A 209 -14.41 4.55 -0.05
C PHE A 209 -14.73 6.01 0.34
N PHE A 210 -14.26 6.98 -0.44
CA PHE A 210 -14.51 8.40 -0.18
C PHE A 210 -15.94 8.83 -0.55
N LEU A 211 -16.54 8.22 -1.57
CA LEU A 211 -17.93 8.50 -1.96
C LEU A 211 -18.96 7.84 -1.01
N SER A 212 -18.63 6.66 -0.47
CA SER A 212 -19.58 5.84 0.31
C SER A 212 -20.02 6.51 1.60
N LYS A 213 -21.33 6.56 1.86
CA LYS A 213 -21.87 7.06 3.13
C LYS A 213 -21.72 6.08 4.30
N SER A 214 -21.17 4.88 4.07
CA SER A 214 -21.03 3.83 5.08
C SER A 214 -20.02 4.15 6.18
N HIS A 215 -19.08 5.07 5.93
CA HIS A 215 -18.05 5.46 6.89
C HIS A 215 -18.24 6.90 7.38
N PRO A 216 -18.03 7.17 8.68
CA PRO A 216 -18.14 8.51 9.24
C PRO A 216 -17.12 9.46 8.62
N TRP A 217 -17.48 10.75 8.55
CA TRP A 217 -16.63 11.77 7.93
C TRP A 217 -15.23 11.87 8.55
N ARG A 218 -15.12 11.65 9.87
CA ARG A 218 -13.84 11.63 10.60
C ARG A 218 -12.88 10.58 10.05
N GLN A 219 -13.40 9.38 9.78
CA GLN A 219 -12.62 8.28 9.22
C GLN A 219 -12.17 8.60 7.79
N LYS A 220 -13.05 9.19 6.98
CA LYS A 220 -12.70 9.64 5.63
C LYS A 220 -11.64 10.74 5.64
N LEU A 221 -11.75 11.71 6.54
CA LEU A 221 -10.78 12.80 6.66
C LEU A 221 -9.41 12.27 7.10
N ALA A 222 -9.39 11.37 8.09
CA ALA A 222 -8.16 10.72 8.53
C ALA A 222 -7.52 9.88 7.41
N ALA A 223 -8.34 9.11 6.67
CA ALA A 223 -7.89 8.34 5.53
C ALA A 223 -7.37 9.24 4.39
N ALA A 224 -8.03 10.36 4.11
CA ALA A 224 -7.58 11.35 3.14
C ALA A 224 -6.23 11.94 3.56
N GLY A 225 -6.05 12.29 4.84
CA GLY A 225 -4.79 12.77 5.39
C GLY A 225 -3.63 11.80 5.16
N VAL A 226 -3.82 10.52 5.51
CA VAL A 226 -2.79 9.48 5.27
C VAL A 226 -2.54 9.29 3.77
N THR A 227 -3.58 9.22 2.94
CA THR A 227 -3.44 9.12 1.48
C THR A 227 -2.64 10.29 0.91
N ILE A 228 -2.94 11.53 1.32
CA ILE A 228 -2.22 12.74 0.87
C ILE A 228 -0.75 12.66 1.30
N VAL A 229 -0.46 12.29 2.55
CA VAL A 229 0.93 12.16 3.02
C VAL A 229 1.69 11.11 2.21
N LEU A 230 1.10 9.94 1.95
CA LEU A 230 1.75 8.87 1.18
C LEU A 230 1.94 9.26 -0.30
N ILE A 231 0.97 9.94 -0.92
CA ILE A 231 1.08 10.44 -2.29
C ILE A 231 2.14 11.53 -2.37
N LEU A 232 2.12 12.52 -1.48
CA LEU A 232 3.14 13.58 -1.44
C LEU A 232 4.53 12.99 -1.19
N SER A 233 4.63 11.95 -0.36
CA SER A 233 5.89 11.23 -0.14
C SER A 233 6.49 10.65 -1.40
N CYS A 234 5.66 10.30 -2.38
CA CYS A 234 6.11 9.75 -3.65
C CYS A 234 6.62 10.81 -4.63
N MET A 235 6.47 12.10 -4.35
CA MET A 235 6.73 13.18 -5.31
C MET A 235 7.49 14.38 -4.73
N LEU A 236 7.46 14.57 -3.41
CA LEU A 236 8.06 15.71 -2.71
C LEU A 236 9.36 15.27 -2.06
N GLU A 237 10.47 15.86 -2.50
CA GLU A 237 11.85 15.44 -2.19
C GLU A 237 12.15 15.26 -0.67
N PRO A 238 11.76 16.19 0.22
CA PRO A 238 11.95 16.02 1.67
C PRO A 238 11.26 14.78 2.25
N LEU A 239 10.08 14.45 1.74
CA LEU A 239 9.32 13.30 2.21
C LEU A 239 9.90 12.01 1.65
N ASP A 240 10.30 11.97 0.38
CA ASP A 240 11.00 10.80 -0.18
C ASP A 240 12.27 10.50 0.60
N LEU A 241 13.08 11.53 0.88
CA LEU A 241 14.27 11.41 1.71
C LEU A 241 13.97 10.87 3.11
N LEU A 242 12.86 11.30 3.73
CA LEU A 242 12.45 10.77 5.04
C LEU A 242 12.26 9.25 4.99
N TRP A 243 11.57 8.71 3.99
CA TRP A 243 11.37 7.26 3.84
C TRP A 243 12.66 6.48 3.64
N HIS A 244 13.70 7.13 3.10
CA HIS A 244 14.98 6.51 2.81
C HIS A 244 16.07 6.85 3.85
N GLY A 245 15.70 7.49 4.96
CA GLY A 245 16.65 7.84 6.03
C GLY A 245 17.67 8.91 5.61
N PHE A 246 17.17 9.93 4.90
CA PHE A 246 17.86 11.12 4.39
C PHE A 246 18.96 10.84 3.35
N GLN A 247 18.80 9.76 2.60
CA GLN A 247 19.69 9.40 1.50
C GLN A 247 18.88 8.75 0.38
N PHE A 248 19.00 9.25 -0.85
CA PHE A 248 18.30 8.63 -1.99
C PHE A 248 18.77 7.20 -2.22
N PRO A 249 17.84 6.29 -2.58
CA PRO A 249 18.21 4.95 -2.96
C PRO A 249 18.97 4.98 -4.28
N VAL A 250 20.00 4.14 -4.37
CA VAL A 250 20.59 3.77 -5.66
C VAL A 250 19.71 2.68 -6.25
N TRP A 251 19.03 2.98 -7.36
CA TRP A 251 18.06 2.10 -8.04
C TRP A 251 16.80 1.82 -7.24
N TYR A 252 15.72 1.41 -7.90
CA TYR A 252 14.40 1.20 -7.29
C TYR A 252 13.98 2.42 -6.46
N PRO A 253 13.71 3.57 -7.08
CA PRO A 253 13.23 4.74 -6.34
C PRO A 253 11.87 4.45 -5.67
N TYR A 254 11.57 5.18 -4.60
CA TYR A 254 10.30 5.08 -3.86
C TYR A 254 9.99 3.66 -3.35
N ARG A 255 10.98 2.98 -2.76
CA ARG A 255 10.82 1.57 -2.32
C ARG A 255 9.74 1.37 -1.25
N PHE A 256 9.29 2.43 -0.61
CA PHE A 256 8.20 2.39 0.35
C PHE A 256 6.81 2.23 -0.30
N THR A 257 6.67 2.27 -1.63
CA THR A 257 5.34 2.24 -2.27
C THR A 257 4.56 0.93 -2.07
N PHE A 258 5.19 -0.14 -1.56
CA PHE A 258 4.43 -1.31 -1.07
C PHE A 258 3.42 -0.94 0.02
N VAL A 259 3.79 0.01 0.89
CA VAL A 259 2.91 0.57 1.91
C VAL A 259 1.73 1.30 1.26
N LEU A 260 1.97 2.06 0.20
CA LEU A 260 0.93 2.76 -0.55
C LEU A 260 -0.02 1.75 -1.22
N CYS A 261 0.51 0.71 -1.86
CA CYS A 261 -0.29 -0.39 -2.42
C CYS A 261 -1.18 -1.02 -1.34
N PHE A 262 -0.58 -1.37 -0.20
CA PHE A 262 -1.30 -1.95 0.92
C PHE A 262 -2.40 -1.01 1.44
N TRP A 263 -2.06 0.26 1.67
CA TRP A 263 -2.97 1.30 2.13
C TRP A 263 -4.20 1.43 1.23
N PHE A 264 -4.02 1.51 -0.08
CA PHE A 264 -5.14 1.57 -1.02
C PHE A 264 -6.00 0.31 -1.00
N LEU A 265 -5.39 -0.86 -0.91
CA LEU A 265 -6.15 -2.10 -0.84
C LEU A 265 -6.94 -2.22 0.47
N ILE A 266 -6.43 -1.76 1.62
CA ILE A 266 -7.20 -1.79 2.86
C ILE A 266 -8.36 -0.80 2.87
N LEU A 267 -8.25 0.35 2.19
CA LEU A 267 -9.41 1.23 1.96
C LEU A 267 -10.47 0.52 1.13
N GLY A 268 -10.04 -0.24 0.12
CA GLY A 268 -10.95 -1.05 -0.69
C GLY A 268 -11.61 -2.19 0.09
N ILE A 269 -10.85 -2.87 0.94
CA ILE A 269 -11.36 -3.90 1.87
C ILE A 269 -12.38 -3.30 2.83
N ALA A 270 -12.13 -2.09 3.35
CA ALA A 270 -13.06 -1.43 4.26
C ALA A 270 -14.40 -1.08 3.60
N VAL A 271 -14.41 -0.61 2.34
CA VAL A 271 -15.66 -0.21 1.68
C VAL A 271 -16.44 -1.37 1.07
N LEU A 272 -15.77 -2.38 0.52
CA LEU A 272 -16.42 -3.40 -0.30
C LEU A 272 -17.59 -4.12 0.39
N PRO A 273 -17.50 -4.54 1.68
CA PRO A 273 -18.62 -5.18 2.39
C PRO A 273 -19.90 -4.35 2.48
N HIS A 274 -19.77 -3.03 2.35
CA HIS A 274 -20.89 -2.07 2.45
C HIS A 274 -21.48 -1.68 1.09
N LEU A 275 -20.86 -2.11 -0.03
CA LEU A 275 -21.33 -1.84 -1.40
C LEU A 275 -22.32 -2.91 -1.89
N GLN A 276 -23.26 -3.31 -1.03
CA GLN A 276 -24.19 -4.43 -1.28
C GLN A 276 -25.22 -4.13 -2.37
N ILE A 277 -25.51 -2.86 -2.63
CA ILE A 277 -26.41 -2.38 -3.68
C ILE A 277 -25.55 -1.87 -4.86
N GLY A 278 -26.07 -1.93 -6.09
CA GLY A 278 -25.43 -1.28 -7.25
C GLY A 278 -25.01 0.17 -6.94
N ILE A 279 -23.92 0.64 -7.56
CA ILE A 279 -23.46 2.02 -7.35
C ILE A 279 -24.46 3.01 -7.96
N PRO A 280 -24.80 4.12 -7.25
CA PRO A 280 -25.71 5.11 -7.81
C PRO A 280 -25.07 5.81 -9.01
N LEU A 281 -25.90 6.23 -9.97
CA LEU A 281 -25.45 6.84 -11.24
C LEU A 281 -24.49 8.02 -11.05
N GLN A 282 -24.72 8.84 -10.02
CA GLN A 282 -23.82 9.94 -9.62
C GLN A 282 -22.38 9.46 -9.30
N TRP A 283 -22.22 8.33 -8.61
CA TRP A 283 -20.89 7.80 -8.30
C TRP A 283 -20.23 7.22 -9.55
N LEU A 284 -21.01 6.57 -10.42
CA LEU A 284 -20.51 6.13 -11.72
C LEU A 284 -20.04 7.33 -12.57
N GLY A 285 -20.78 8.44 -12.59
CA GLY A 285 -20.38 9.67 -13.25
C GLY A 285 -19.06 10.24 -12.72
N VAL A 286 -18.88 10.26 -11.39
CA VAL A 286 -17.60 10.66 -10.76
C VAL A 286 -16.47 9.72 -11.14
N LEU A 287 -16.69 8.40 -11.11
CA LEU A 287 -15.69 7.41 -11.49
C LEU A 287 -15.27 7.58 -12.97
N LEU A 288 -16.24 7.71 -13.87
CA LEU A 288 -15.99 7.94 -15.30
C LEU A 288 -15.23 9.25 -15.53
N LEU A 289 -15.55 10.31 -14.79
CA LEU A 289 -14.85 11.58 -14.88
C LEU A 289 -13.40 11.46 -14.39
N VAL A 290 -13.19 10.90 -13.20
CA VAL A 290 -11.87 10.78 -12.58
C VAL A 290 -10.96 9.88 -13.42
N PHE A 291 -11.40 8.66 -13.73
CA PHE A 291 -10.59 7.73 -14.49
C PHE A 291 -10.51 8.12 -15.97
N GLY A 292 -11.57 8.70 -16.55
CA GLY A 292 -11.54 9.25 -17.90
C GLY A 292 -10.49 10.36 -18.05
N ALA A 293 -10.44 11.31 -17.11
CA ALA A 293 -9.42 12.35 -17.10
C ALA A 293 -7.99 11.79 -17.01
N ILE A 294 -7.78 10.79 -16.15
CA ILE A 294 -6.46 10.11 -16.02
C ILE A 294 -6.08 9.44 -17.34
N TYR A 295 -6.98 8.68 -17.96
CA TYR A 295 -6.69 7.97 -19.21
C TYR A 295 -6.45 8.95 -20.37
N ILE A 296 -7.20 10.06 -20.42
CA ILE A 296 -6.99 11.12 -21.42
C ILE A 296 -5.62 11.78 -21.23
N ASP A 297 -5.25 12.16 -20.01
CA ASP A 297 -3.93 12.76 -19.72
C ASP A 297 -2.78 11.82 -20.12
N VAL A 298 -2.90 10.53 -19.76
CA VAL A 298 -1.88 9.52 -20.08
C VAL A 298 -1.81 9.28 -21.60
N ALA A 299 -2.95 9.23 -22.28
CA ALA A 299 -2.99 9.08 -23.74
C ALA A 299 -2.37 10.29 -24.45
N ALA A 300 -2.68 11.51 -24.01
CA ALA A 300 -2.13 12.75 -24.54
C ALA A 300 -0.60 12.83 -24.35
N ASN A 301 -0.11 12.27 -23.24
CA ASN A 301 1.30 12.30 -22.86
C ASN A 301 2.05 10.98 -23.12
N LEU A 302 1.48 10.05 -23.89
CA LEU A 302 1.99 8.66 -24.02
C LEU A 302 3.47 8.60 -24.43
N LYS A 303 3.91 9.52 -25.31
CA LYS A 303 5.30 9.59 -25.80
C LYS A 303 6.33 9.83 -24.69
N HIS A 304 5.92 10.36 -23.54
CA HIS A 304 6.80 10.60 -22.39
C HIS A 304 6.93 9.39 -21.46
N PHE A 305 6.13 8.33 -21.67
CA PHE A 305 6.13 7.14 -20.81
C PHE A 305 6.77 5.97 -21.56
N SER A 306 8.08 5.75 -21.35
CA SER A 306 8.83 4.65 -21.97
C SER A 306 8.27 3.24 -21.66
N PHE A 307 7.52 3.14 -20.57
CA PHE A 307 6.94 1.89 -20.07
C PHE A 307 5.49 1.66 -20.50
N LEU A 308 4.83 2.62 -21.17
CA LEU A 308 3.44 2.47 -21.63
C LEU A 308 3.37 2.37 -23.15
N THR A 309 2.38 1.61 -23.61
CA THR A 309 2.01 1.52 -25.02
C THR A 309 0.50 1.69 -25.16
N VAL A 310 0.02 1.88 -26.39
CA VAL A 310 -1.42 1.91 -26.68
C VAL A 310 -2.10 0.62 -26.21
N GLY A 311 -1.41 -0.54 -26.30
CA GLY A 311 -1.92 -1.81 -25.78
C GLY A 311 -2.19 -1.79 -24.28
N HIS A 312 -1.27 -1.21 -23.48
CA HIS A 312 -1.47 -1.05 -22.04
C HIS A 312 -2.66 -0.15 -21.70
N LEU A 313 -2.84 0.94 -22.47
CA LEU A 313 -3.99 1.84 -22.34
C LEU A 313 -5.31 1.12 -22.63
N LEU A 314 -5.40 0.41 -23.76
CA LEU A 314 -6.61 -0.32 -24.15
C LEU A 314 -6.93 -1.44 -23.16
N PHE A 315 -5.91 -2.19 -22.73
CA PHE A 315 -6.08 -3.24 -21.74
C PHE A 315 -6.56 -2.68 -20.39
N GLY A 316 -5.93 -1.60 -19.91
CA GLY A 316 -6.36 -0.91 -18.70
C GLY A 316 -7.79 -0.38 -18.78
N ALA A 317 -8.16 0.24 -19.90
CA ALA A 317 -9.51 0.74 -20.13
C ALA A 317 -10.53 -0.42 -20.15
N GLY A 318 -10.18 -1.55 -20.76
CA GLY A 318 -10.99 -2.77 -20.72
C GLY A 318 -11.19 -3.29 -19.30
N CYS A 319 -10.14 -3.40 -18.49
CA CYS A 319 -10.24 -3.81 -17.09
C CYS A 319 -11.11 -2.84 -16.26
N LEU A 320 -10.99 -1.54 -16.50
CA LEU A 320 -11.79 -0.51 -15.84
C LEU A 320 -13.27 -0.61 -16.24
N LEU A 321 -13.56 -0.78 -17.53
CA LEU A 321 -14.92 -1.00 -18.02
C LEU A 321 -15.54 -2.26 -17.41
N LEU A 322 -14.80 -3.37 -17.36
CA LEU A 322 -15.27 -4.59 -16.68
C LEU A 322 -15.56 -4.34 -15.20
N THR A 323 -14.77 -3.51 -14.52
CA THR A 323 -15.01 -3.12 -13.13
C THR A 323 -16.29 -2.30 -13.00
N PHE A 324 -16.54 -1.33 -13.90
CA PHE A 324 -17.78 -0.56 -13.90
C PHE A 324 -19.00 -1.40 -14.23
N VAL A 325 -18.91 -2.28 -15.22
CA VAL A 325 -19.96 -3.26 -15.54
C VAL A 325 -20.24 -4.10 -14.30
N TRP A 326 -19.21 -4.60 -13.63
CA TRP A 326 -19.36 -5.39 -12.40
C TRP A 326 -20.11 -4.64 -11.30
N PHE A 327 -19.85 -3.35 -11.08
CA PHE A 327 -20.60 -2.54 -10.13
C PHE A 327 -22.01 -2.15 -10.59
N SER A 328 -22.28 -2.18 -11.90
CA SER A 328 -23.60 -1.88 -12.48
C SER A 328 -24.56 -3.07 -12.48
N LEU A 329 -24.05 -4.30 -12.38
CA LEU A 329 -24.86 -5.51 -12.28
C LEU A 329 -25.54 -5.56 -10.90
N ASP A 330 -26.83 -5.22 -10.88
CA ASP A 330 -27.65 -5.12 -9.67
C ASP A 330 -28.10 -6.51 -9.15
N ASN A 331 -28.15 -6.65 -7.82
CA ASN A 331 -28.82 -7.70 -7.01
C ASN A 331 -28.68 -9.20 -7.36
N ARG A 332 -27.91 -9.60 -8.37
CA ARG A 332 -27.65 -11.02 -8.70
C ARG A 332 -26.16 -11.38 -8.65
N ARG A 333 -25.44 -10.82 -7.68
CA ARG A 333 -24.05 -11.22 -7.43
C ARG A 333 -24.07 -12.66 -6.89
N PRO A 334 -23.43 -13.64 -7.56
CA PRO A 334 -23.39 -15.00 -7.05
C PRO A 334 -22.79 -15.00 -5.64
N VAL A 335 -23.36 -15.75 -4.71
CA VAL A 335 -22.93 -15.84 -3.30
C VAL A 335 -21.42 -16.16 -3.16
N TRP A 336 -20.85 -16.84 -4.16
CA TRP A 336 -19.43 -17.19 -4.24
C TRP A 336 -18.49 -15.99 -4.53
N PHE A 337 -19.03 -14.80 -4.87
CA PHE A 337 -18.28 -13.58 -5.20
C PHE A 337 -18.16 -12.55 -4.06
N GLY A 338 -18.46 -12.96 -2.82
CA GLY A 338 -17.92 -12.27 -1.64
C GLY A 338 -18.81 -11.30 -0.90
N LEU A 339 -20.10 -11.28 -1.22
CA LEU A 339 -21.12 -10.58 -0.45
C LEU A 339 -22.17 -11.61 -0.03
N ARG A 340 -22.45 -11.70 1.28
CA ARG A 340 -23.59 -12.51 1.74
C ARG A 340 -24.87 -11.86 1.22
N SER A 341 -25.72 -12.65 0.59
CA SER A 341 -27.16 -12.44 0.66
C SER A 341 -27.55 -12.50 2.14
N CYS A 342 -27.98 -11.38 2.70
CA CYS A 342 -28.68 -11.38 3.98
C CYS A 342 -30.00 -12.15 3.86
#